data_AF-A0A9X4PBR1-F1
#
_entry.id   AF-A0A9X4PBR1-F1
#
_cell.length_a   1.000
_cell.length_b   1.000
_cell.length_c   1.000
_cell.angle_alpha   90.00
_cell.angle_beta   90.00
_cell.angle_gamma   90.00
#
_symmetry.space_group_name_H-M   'P 1'
#
loop_
_entity.id
_entity.type
_entity.pdbx_description
1 polymer ?
#
loop_
_entity_poly.entity_id
_entity_poly.type
_entity_poly.pdbx_seq_one_letter_code
_entity_poly.pdbx_strand_id
1 'polypeptide(L)'
;MNLFFHHFDIYKSIYKKEDQFILSPYLCESIDDNLFINDIKNKVKLGYGNDFCYTNDLILYDKSLLEDLKDKNCFVIFFLCNEAYQDKHSYYYNDEWDNNLKKEDLIFLGWNIYSYTDSAMTDGIYPIMIKSPFFGEDISKNLILNDKGDINHWGLLPDIFTLEKYLKLNKEEVIQYINNKEVKMDWEPIGVFCDKYTFNKLNSLLI
;
A
#
# COMPACT_ATOMS: atom_id res chain seq x y z
N MET A 1 -4.67 10.93 14.77
CA MET A 1 -5.59 10.37 13.77
C MET A 1 -5.87 8.92 14.15
N ASN A 2 -7.13 8.56 14.36
CA ASN A 2 -7.52 7.15 14.49
C ASN A 2 -7.43 6.50 13.11
N LEU A 3 -6.92 5.27 13.08
CA LEU A 3 -6.67 4.53 11.86
C LEU A 3 -7.31 3.15 11.97
N PHE A 4 -7.88 2.69 10.86
CA PHE A 4 -8.60 1.43 10.72
C PHE A 4 -7.92 0.57 9.67
N PHE A 5 -7.97 -0.74 9.83
CA PHE A 5 -7.39 -1.66 8.85
C PHE A 5 -8.14 -1.57 7.51
N HIS A 6 -7.38 -1.35 6.43
CA HIS A 6 -7.92 -1.30 5.08
C HIS A 6 -7.66 -2.63 4.36
N HIS A 7 -6.40 -2.95 4.07
CA HIS A 7 -5.97 -4.25 3.53
C HIS A 7 -4.50 -4.49 3.89
N PHE A 8 -3.97 -5.63 3.48
CA PHE A 8 -2.54 -5.85 3.47
C PHE A 8 -2.12 -6.60 2.20
N ASP A 9 -0.86 -6.41 1.82
CA ASP A 9 -0.24 -7.09 0.70
C ASP A 9 0.90 -7.97 1.21
N ILE A 10 1.16 -9.07 0.49
CA ILE A 10 2.37 -9.87 0.67
C ILE A 10 3.20 -9.75 -0.60
N TYR A 11 4.37 -9.12 -0.47
CA TYR A 11 5.30 -8.97 -1.58
C TYR A 11 6.41 -10.02 -1.51
N LYS A 12 6.78 -10.56 -2.65
CA LYS A 12 7.98 -11.37 -2.87
C LYS A 12 9.25 -10.51 -2.81
N SER A 13 9.18 -9.31 -3.36
CA SER A 13 10.31 -8.38 -3.41
C SER A 13 9.86 -6.92 -3.34
N ILE A 14 10.70 -6.09 -2.72
CA ILE A 14 10.51 -4.63 -2.68
C ILE A 14 11.24 -4.01 -3.85
N TYR A 15 10.57 -3.12 -4.58
CA TYR A 15 11.17 -2.46 -5.73
C TYR A 15 12.33 -1.55 -5.29
N LYS A 16 13.43 -1.60 -6.03
CA LYS A 16 14.61 -0.78 -5.82
C LYS A 16 14.97 -0.04 -7.11
N LYS A 17 15.16 1.28 -7.01
CA LYS A 17 15.74 2.11 -8.05
C LYS A 17 16.91 2.90 -7.48
N GLU A 18 18.09 2.70 -8.05
CA GLU A 18 19.34 3.25 -7.51
C GLU A 18 19.47 2.85 -6.02
N ASP A 19 19.63 3.83 -5.13
CA ASP A 19 19.76 3.65 -3.68
C ASP A 19 18.43 3.77 -2.93
N GLN A 20 17.30 3.87 -3.64
CA GLN A 20 15.97 4.07 -3.07
C GLN A 20 15.12 2.81 -3.19
N PHE A 21 14.53 2.37 -2.07
CA PHE A 21 13.45 1.39 -2.08
C PHE A 21 12.10 2.08 -2.14
N ILE A 22 11.13 1.44 -2.78
CA ILE A 22 9.78 2.00 -2.96
C ILE A 22 8.76 0.93 -2.62
N LEU A 23 8.02 1.16 -1.54
CA LEU A 23 6.85 0.37 -1.17
C LEU A 23 5.64 0.92 -1.92
N SER A 24 5.24 0.20 -2.97
CA SER A 24 4.11 0.56 -3.81
C SER A 24 3.49 -0.69 -4.40
N PRO A 25 2.14 -0.84 -4.35
CA PRO A 25 1.46 -2.00 -4.93
C PRO A 25 1.65 -2.10 -6.45
N TYR A 26 2.05 -1.01 -7.10
CA TYR A 26 2.29 -0.96 -8.55
C TYR A 26 3.71 -1.39 -8.96
N LEU A 27 4.66 -1.46 -8.01
CA LEU A 27 6.07 -1.72 -8.29
C LEU A 27 6.59 -2.96 -7.58
N CYS A 28 6.06 -3.26 -6.39
CA CYS A 28 6.43 -4.45 -5.63
C CYS A 28 5.87 -5.71 -6.32
N GLU A 29 6.65 -6.78 -6.29
CA GLU A 29 6.27 -8.05 -6.90
C GLU A 29 5.38 -8.84 -5.93
N SER A 30 4.11 -9.07 -6.30
CA SER A 30 3.21 -9.97 -5.58
C SER A 30 3.64 -11.43 -5.72
N ILE A 31 3.16 -12.30 -4.84
CA ILE A 31 3.34 -13.75 -4.98
C ILE A 31 2.13 -14.32 -5.73
N ASP A 32 2.39 -14.98 -6.85
CA ASP A 32 1.39 -15.67 -7.71
C ASP A 32 1.60 -17.20 -7.74
N ASP A 33 2.41 -17.73 -6.81
CA ASP A 33 2.70 -19.15 -6.69
C ASP A 33 1.54 -19.92 -6.05
N ASN A 34 1.02 -20.92 -6.77
CA ASN A 34 -0.11 -21.73 -6.32
C ASN A 34 0.14 -22.49 -5.00
N LEU A 35 1.39 -22.90 -4.71
CA LEU A 35 1.68 -23.59 -3.46
C LEU A 35 1.59 -22.60 -2.30
N PHE A 36 2.24 -21.43 -2.43
CA PHE A 36 2.16 -20.37 -1.44
C PHE A 36 0.72 -19.91 -1.18
N ILE A 37 -0.06 -19.68 -2.24
CA ILE A 37 -1.46 -19.29 -2.14
C ILE A 37 -2.28 -20.35 -1.39
N ASN A 38 -2.08 -21.62 -1.72
CA ASN A 38 -2.78 -22.72 -1.04
C ASN A 38 -2.41 -22.83 0.44
N ASP A 39 -1.18 -22.49 0.82
CA ASP A 39 -0.71 -22.49 2.20
C ASP A 39 -1.42 -21.41 3.03
N ILE A 40 -1.71 -20.24 2.45
CA ILE A 40 -2.23 -19.09 3.20
C ILE A 40 -3.74 -18.86 3.07
N LYS A 41 -4.43 -19.45 2.06
CA LYS A 41 -5.85 -19.20 1.77
C LYS A 41 -6.81 -19.45 2.94
N ASN A 42 -6.41 -20.30 3.89
CA ASN A 42 -7.19 -20.59 5.10
C ASN A 42 -6.92 -19.59 6.24
N LYS A 43 -6.21 -18.49 5.96
CA LYS A 43 -5.92 -17.40 6.93
C LYS A 43 -6.17 -16.00 6.37
N VAL A 44 -6.39 -15.89 5.06
CA VAL A 44 -6.64 -14.63 4.35
C VAL A 44 -7.86 -14.74 3.46
N LYS A 45 -8.55 -13.62 3.28
CA LYS A 45 -9.54 -13.46 2.22
C LYS A 45 -9.06 -12.40 1.25
N LEU A 46 -9.50 -12.51 0.00
CA LEU A 46 -9.42 -11.37 -0.90
C LEU A 46 -10.35 -10.28 -0.36
N GLY A 47 -9.84 -9.07 -0.37
CA GLY A 47 -10.64 -7.90 -0.21
C GLY A 47 -11.62 -7.76 -1.38
N TYR A 48 -11.14 -7.91 -2.61
CA TYR A 48 -11.95 -7.75 -3.81
C TYR A 48 -11.82 -8.93 -4.77
N GLY A 49 -12.95 -9.36 -5.33
CA GLY A 49 -13.01 -10.46 -6.30
C GLY A 49 -13.16 -11.84 -5.66
N ASN A 50 -13.20 -12.86 -6.52
CA ASN A 50 -13.40 -14.27 -6.11
C ASN A 50 -12.17 -15.16 -6.36
N ASP A 51 -11.23 -14.71 -7.20
CA ASP A 51 -10.10 -15.53 -7.67
C ASP A 51 -8.82 -15.15 -6.94
N PHE A 52 -8.49 -15.91 -5.89
CA PHE A 52 -7.27 -15.72 -5.11
C PHE A 52 -6.05 -16.26 -5.85
N CYS A 53 -5.56 -15.48 -6.80
CA CYS A 53 -4.43 -15.83 -7.68
C CYS A 53 -3.16 -15.01 -7.40
N TYR A 54 -3.25 -14.01 -6.53
CA TYR A 54 -2.15 -13.12 -6.15
C TYR A 54 -2.38 -12.59 -4.74
N THR A 55 -1.32 -12.06 -4.12
CA THR A 55 -1.29 -11.69 -2.70
C THR A 55 -1.42 -10.20 -2.43
N ASN A 56 -2.27 -9.50 -3.18
CA ASN A 56 -2.60 -8.10 -2.96
C ASN A 56 -4.04 -7.95 -2.46
N ASP A 57 -4.33 -6.83 -1.82
CA ASP A 57 -5.64 -6.45 -1.31
C ASP A 57 -6.24 -7.52 -0.39
N LEU A 58 -5.44 -8.08 0.53
CA LEU A 58 -5.86 -9.15 1.42
C LEU A 58 -6.45 -8.63 2.74
N ILE A 59 -7.35 -9.42 3.31
CA ILE A 59 -7.88 -9.26 4.66
C ILE A 59 -7.41 -10.42 5.52
N LEU A 60 -6.80 -10.10 6.65
CA LEU A 60 -6.23 -11.08 7.57
C LEU A 60 -7.29 -11.51 8.59
N TYR A 61 -7.80 -12.74 8.48
CA TYR A 61 -8.79 -13.26 9.44
C TYR A 61 -8.19 -14.22 10.47
N ASP A 62 -6.95 -14.68 10.26
CA ASP A 62 -6.18 -15.43 11.26
C ASP A 62 -4.75 -14.86 11.35
N LYS A 63 -4.48 -14.14 12.45
CA LYS A 63 -3.20 -13.47 12.68
C LYS A 63 -2.02 -14.41 12.83
N SER A 64 -2.25 -15.70 13.06
CA SER A 64 -1.18 -16.70 13.15
C SER A 64 -0.38 -16.82 11.85
N LEU A 65 -0.94 -16.35 10.72
CA LEU A 65 -0.22 -16.27 9.46
C LEU A 65 1.10 -15.48 9.57
N LEU A 66 1.15 -14.43 10.41
CA LEU A 66 2.38 -13.64 10.57
C LEU A 66 3.53 -14.48 11.14
N GLU A 67 3.22 -15.44 12.01
CA GLU A 67 4.18 -16.40 12.54
C GLU A 67 4.61 -17.43 11.49
N ASP A 68 3.68 -17.88 10.64
CA ASP A 68 3.98 -18.82 9.55
C ASP A 68 4.89 -18.19 8.48
N LEU A 69 4.72 -16.89 8.23
CA LEU A 69 5.48 -16.13 7.23
C LEU A 69 6.83 -15.60 7.74
N LYS A 70 7.13 -15.75 9.03
CA LYS A 70 8.34 -15.16 9.63
C LYS A 70 9.63 -15.59 8.93
N ASP A 71 9.74 -16.87 8.58
CA ASP A 71 10.92 -17.49 7.96
C ASP A 71 10.80 -17.57 6.42
N LYS A 72 9.67 -17.13 5.85
CA LYS A 72 9.46 -17.09 4.40
C LYS A 72 10.12 -15.84 3.81
N ASN A 73 10.64 -15.92 2.59
CA ASN A 73 11.20 -14.78 1.89
C ASN A 73 10.08 -13.91 1.27
N CYS A 74 9.37 -13.19 2.12
CA CYS A 74 8.29 -12.30 1.75
C CYS A 74 8.15 -11.14 2.76
N PHE A 75 7.46 -10.09 2.33
CA PHE A 75 7.22 -8.86 3.10
C PHE A 75 5.72 -8.65 3.24
N VAL A 76 5.22 -8.54 4.48
CA VAL A 76 3.81 -8.31 4.79
C VAL A 76 3.60 -6.83 5.10
N ILE A 77 2.88 -6.13 4.23
CA ILE A 77 2.68 -4.67 4.30
C ILE A 77 1.20 -4.37 4.51
N PHE A 78 0.89 -3.72 5.62
CA PHE A 78 -0.47 -3.33 6.00
C PHE A 78 -0.74 -1.88 5.61
N PHE A 79 -1.97 -1.64 5.14
CA PHE A 79 -2.48 -0.32 4.82
C PHE A 79 -3.64 -0.01 5.76
N LEU A 80 -3.55 1.13 6.44
CA LEU A 80 -4.56 1.58 7.39
C LEU A 80 -5.09 2.96 6.95
N CYS A 81 -6.41 3.12 6.95
CA CYS A 81 -7.10 4.32 6.50
C CYS A 81 -7.71 5.12 7.66
N ASN A 82 -8.11 6.36 7.41
CA ASN A 82 -8.89 7.15 8.35
C ASN A 82 -10.40 6.82 8.26
N GLU A 83 -11.18 7.29 9.22
CA GLU A 83 -12.64 7.08 9.28
C GLU A 83 -13.35 7.59 8.02
N ALA A 84 -12.95 8.78 7.52
CA ALA A 84 -13.56 9.38 6.33
C ALA A 84 -13.41 8.50 5.08
N TYR A 85 -12.26 7.85 4.92
CA TYR A 85 -12.02 6.91 3.84
C TYR A 85 -12.79 5.61 4.06
N GLN A 86 -12.80 5.08 5.28
CA GLN A 86 -13.57 3.88 5.63
C GLN A 86 -15.07 4.04 5.34
N ASP A 87 -15.67 5.18 5.70
CA ASP A 87 -17.09 5.44 5.48
C ASP A 87 -17.46 5.48 3.98
N LYS A 88 -16.63 6.15 3.18
CA LYS A 88 -16.83 6.29 1.72
C LYS A 88 -16.59 5.00 0.95
N HIS A 89 -15.71 4.14 1.48
CA HIS A 89 -15.25 2.91 0.83
C HIS A 89 -15.58 1.66 1.66
N SER A 90 -16.65 1.72 2.47
CA SER A 90 -17.07 0.65 3.39
C SER A 90 -17.40 -0.68 2.69
N TYR A 91 -17.84 -0.62 1.44
CA TYR A 91 -18.05 -1.81 0.59
C TYR A 91 -16.77 -2.57 0.29
N TYR A 92 -15.62 -1.94 0.41
CA TYR A 92 -14.36 -2.62 0.22
C TYR A 92 -14.16 -3.59 1.38
N TYR A 93 -14.13 -3.17 2.66
CA TYR A 93 -13.68 -4.08 3.74
C TYR A 93 -14.37 -3.86 5.10
N ASN A 94 -15.57 -4.45 5.30
CA ASN A 94 -16.24 -4.50 6.60
C ASN A 94 -15.69 -5.64 7.49
N ASP A 95 -15.23 -5.31 8.71
CA ASP A 95 -15.11 -6.11 9.96
C ASP A 95 -14.67 -7.60 9.93
N GLU A 96 -14.10 -8.11 8.84
CA GLU A 96 -13.64 -9.51 8.77
C GLU A 96 -12.19 -9.73 9.21
N TRP A 97 -11.57 -8.72 9.81
CA TRP A 97 -10.23 -8.83 10.37
C TRP A 97 -10.21 -9.72 11.62
N ASP A 98 -9.07 -10.38 11.86
CA ASP A 98 -8.85 -11.08 13.12
C ASP A 98 -8.97 -10.09 14.30
N ASN A 99 -9.92 -10.34 15.20
CA ASN A 99 -10.17 -9.50 16.38
C ASN A 99 -8.97 -9.36 17.33
N ASN A 100 -7.97 -10.22 17.20
CA ASN A 100 -6.73 -10.17 17.97
C ASN A 100 -5.59 -9.43 17.26
N LEU A 101 -5.79 -8.98 16.02
CA LEU A 101 -4.85 -8.11 15.32
C LEU A 101 -5.03 -6.68 15.83
N LYS A 102 -3.94 -6.09 16.31
CA LYS A 102 -3.95 -4.74 16.85
C LYS A 102 -2.94 -3.87 16.13
N LYS A 103 -3.30 -2.61 15.89
CA LYS A 103 -2.38 -1.64 15.27
C LYS A 103 -1.10 -1.48 16.08
N GLU A 104 -1.19 -1.58 17.40
CA GLU A 104 -0.04 -1.44 18.31
C GLU A 104 1.00 -2.56 18.14
N ASP A 105 0.62 -3.68 17.54
CA ASP A 105 1.54 -4.79 17.21
C ASP A 105 2.30 -4.55 15.90
N LEU A 106 1.98 -3.48 15.17
CA LEU A 106 2.56 -3.12 13.88
C LEU A 106 3.52 -1.94 13.98
N ILE A 107 4.48 -1.90 13.05
CA ILE A 107 5.49 -0.86 12.95
C ILE A 107 5.13 0.06 11.80
N PHE A 108 5.00 1.35 12.10
CA PHE A 108 4.72 2.38 11.11
C PHE A 108 5.91 2.61 10.18
N LEU A 109 5.67 2.58 8.87
CA LEU A 109 6.68 2.76 7.84
C LEU A 109 6.61 4.13 7.16
N GLY A 110 5.48 4.81 7.19
CA GLY A 110 5.27 6.11 6.54
C GLY A 110 3.87 6.25 5.98
N TRP A 111 3.61 7.38 5.34
CA TRP A 111 2.31 7.69 4.74
C TRP A 111 2.32 7.55 3.23
N ASN A 112 1.15 7.22 2.70
CA ASN A 112 0.79 7.32 1.30
C ASN A 112 -0.53 8.11 1.18
N ILE A 113 -0.93 8.47 -0.03
CA ILE A 113 -2.16 9.21 -0.32
C ILE A 113 -2.93 8.46 -1.40
N TYR A 114 -4.21 8.20 -1.15
CA TYR A 114 -5.08 7.42 -2.03
C TYR A 114 -6.36 8.20 -2.31
N SER A 115 -6.96 7.96 -3.47
CA SER A 115 -8.34 8.32 -3.79
C SER A 115 -9.01 7.09 -4.37
N TYR A 116 -9.99 6.53 -3.67
CA TYR A 116 -10.47 5.16 -3.94
C TYR A 116 -9.26 4.20 -3.99
N THR A 117 -9.18 3.32 -5.00
CA THR A 117 -8.11 2.35 -5.15
C THR A 117 -6.79 2.94 -5.66
N ASP A 118 -6.79 4.18 -6.11
CA ASP A 118 -5.65 4.75 -6.85
C ASP A 118 -4.75 5.58 -5.93
N SER A 119 -3.45 5.33 -6.03
CA SER A 119 -2.44 6.09 -5.29
C SER A 119 -2.14 7.42 -5.98
N ALA A 120 -1.81 8.44 -5.19
CA ALA A 120 -1.27 9.69 -5.70
C ALA A 120 0.06 9.49 -6.47
N MET A 121 0.74 8.35 -6.30
CA MET A 121 1.91 7.99 -7.11
C MET A 121 1.58 7.82 -8.60
N THR A 122 0.37 7.39 -8.96
CA THR A 122 -0.05 7.17 -10.35
C THR A 122 -0.89 8.34 -10.87
N ASP A 123 -1.87 8.78 -10.08
CA ASP A 123 -2.95 9.65 -10.57
C ASP A 123 -3.02 11.01 -9.88
N GLY A 124 -2.05 11.30 -9.02
CA GLY A 124 -1.99 12.52 -8.21
C GLY A 124 -0.63 13.20 -8.21
N ILE A 125 -0.45 14.06 -7.20
CA ILE A 125 0.80 14.75 -6.92
C ILE A 125 1.48 14.05 -5.75
N TYR A 126 2.64 13.48 -6.00
CA TYR A 126 3.43 12.78 -4.99
C TYR A 126 4.92 12.95 -5.29
N PRO A 127 5.82 12.88 -4.29
CA PRO A 127 7.27 13.00 -4.53
C PRO A 127 7.83 11.96 -5.52
N ILE A 128 7.13 10.84 -5.64
CA ILE A 128 7.38 9.75 -6.58
C ILE A 128 6.20 9.67 -7.54
N MET A 129 6.46 9.74 -8.85
CA MET A 129 5.43 9.59 -9.87
C MET A 129 5.72 8.39 -10.77
N ILE A 130 4.70 7.59 -11.01
CA ILE A 130 4.70 6.51 -11.99
C ILE A 130 3.91 7.02 -13.18
N LYS A 131 4.61 7.46 -14.23
CA LYS A 131 3.92 7.84 -15.47
C LYS A 131 3.53 6.57 -16.21
N SER A 132 2.28 6.14 -16.14
CA SER A 132 1.85 4.99 -16.95
C SER A 132 1.94 5.34 -18.44
N PRO A 133 2.75 4.65 -19.26
CA PRO A 133 2.46 4.53 -20.68
C PRO A 133 1.35 3.50 -20.82
N PHE A 134 0.66 3.54 -21.94
CA PHE A 134 -0.33 2.56 -22.39
C PHE A 134 -0.04 1.11 -21.95
N PHE A 135 -1.11 0.33 -21.74
CA PHE A 135 -1.07 -1.10 -21.43
C PHE A 135 0.07 -1.84 -22.14
N GLY A 136 0.97 -2.45 -21.36
CA GLY A 136 2.02 -3.35 -21.86
C GLY A 136 3.46 -2.84 -21.73
N GLU A 137 3.69 -1.60 -21.30
CA GLU A 137 5.05 -1.12 -21.00
C GLU A 137 5.50 -1.41 -19.56
N ASP A 138 6.82 -1.59 -19.41
CA ASP A 138 7.47 -1.79 -18.12
C ASP A 138 7.34 -0.51 -17.27
N ILE A 139 6.40 -0.53 -16.31
CA ILE A 139 6.05 0.57 -15.42
C ILE A 139 7.28 1.10 -14.66
N SER A 140 8.27 0.24 -14.38
CA SER A 140 9.49 0.61 -13.67
C SER A 140 10.34 1.66 -14.43
N LYS A 141 10.24 1.69 -15.76
CA LYS A 141 10.98 2.64 -16.62
C LYS A 141 10.42 4.06 -16.53
N ASN A 142 9.19 4.22 -16.05
CA ASN A 142 8.48 5.49 -16.02
C ASN A 142 8.35 6.09 -14.63
N LEU A 143 9.09 5.53 -13.68
CA LEU A 143 9.20 6.05 -12.34
C LEU A 143 10.07 7.32 -12.32
N ILE A 144 9.55 8.41 -11.81
CA ILE A 144 10.23 9.69 -11.64
C ILE A 144 10.27 10.04 -10.16
N LEU A 145 11.45 10.41 -9.67
CA LEU A 145 11.68 10.87 -8.30
C LEU A 145 11.80 12.41 -8.35
N ASN A 146 10.70 13.10 -8.03
CA ASN A 146 10.61 14.56 -8.11
C ASN A 146 11.23 15.23 -6.89
N ASP A 147 11.01 14.68 -5.69
CA ASP A 147 11.50 15.25 -4.43
C ASP A 147 11.94 14.15 -3.45
N LYS A 148 13.22 13.74 -3.54
CA LYS A 148 13.77 12.73 -2.62
C LYS A 148 13.83 13.23 -1.16
N GLY A 149 13.75 14.54 -0.91
CA GLY A 149 13.83 15.11 0.45
C GLY A 149 12.57 14.89 1.28
N ASP A 150 11.44 14.70 0.61
CA ASP A 150 10.12 14.54 1.24
C ASP A 150 9.69 13.06 1.40
N ILE A 151 10.59 12.11 1.13
CA ILE A 151 10.34 10.66 1.29
C ILE A 151 11.39 10.02 2.18
N ASN A 152 11.00 8.94 2.85
CA ASN A 152 11.94 8.07 3.56
C ASN A 152 12.55 7.00 2.65
N HIS A 153 13.34 6.09 3.25
CA HIS A 153 14.00 4.99 2.54
C HIS A 153 13.06 4.03 1.79
N TRP A 154 11.76 4.08 2.08
CA TRP A 154 10.72 3.25 1.48
C TRP A 154 9.86 3.99 0.44
N GLY A 155 10.20 5.24 0.10
CA GLY A 155 9.42 6.05 -0.84
C GLY A 155 8.09 6.56 -0.28
N LEU A 156 7.94 6.54 1.05
CA LEU A 156 6.76 6.98 1.78
C LEU A 156 6.98 8.35 2.40
N LEU A 157 5.91 9.13 2.60
CA LEU A 157 6.02 10.41 3.28
C LEU A 157 6.31 10.15 4.77
N PRO A 158 7.39 10.72 5.34
CA PRO A 158 7.92 10.30 6.64
C PRO A 158 7.06 10.73 7.82
N ASP A 159 6.36 11.86 7.69
CA ASP A 159 5.67 12.52 8.80
C ASP A 159 4.36 13.19 8.36
N ILE A 160 3.60 13.64 9.37
CA ILE A 160 2.29 14.24 9.16
C ILE A 160 2.37 15.60 8.45
N PHE A 161 3.44 16.37 8.63
CA PHE A 161 3.59 17.68 8.00
C PHE A 161 3.80 17.53 6.49
N THR A 162 4.65 16.58 6.11
CA THR A 162 4.89 16.24 4.72
C THR A 162 3.64 15.64 4.08
N LEU A 163 2.94 14.75 4.80
CA LEU A 163 1.64 14.23 4.35
C LEU A 163 0.62 15.35 4.09
N GLU A 164 0.43 16.26 5.03
CA GLU A 164 -0.55 17.36 4.90
C GLU A 164 -0.22 18.30 3.74
N LYS A 165 1.08 18.57 3.48
CA LYS A 165 1.55 19.32 2.30
C LYS A 165 1.04 18.67 1.01
N TYR A 166 1.34 17.39 0.79
CA TYR A 166 0.94 16.71 -0.45
C TYR A 166 -0.57 16.46 -0.53
N LEU A 167 -1.23 16.15 0.59
CA LEU A 167 -2.67 15.96 0.61
C LEU A 167 -3.42 17.24 0.21
N LYS A 168 -2.94 18.40 0.66
CA LYS A 168 -3.48 19.69 0.26
C LYS A 168 -3.32 19.93 -1.24
N LEU A 169 -2.10 19.73 -1.77
CA LEU A 169 -1.83 19.88 -3.21
C LEU A 169 -2.76 18.99 -4.05
N ASN A 170 -2.93 17.72 -3.67
CA ASN A 170 -3.84 16.82 -4.37
C ASN A 170 -5.30 17.31 -4.36
N LYS A 171 -5.79 17.82 -3.22
CA LYS A 171 -7.16 18.31 -3.07
C LYS A 171 -7.44 19.64 -3.82
N GLU A 172 -6.40 20.43 -4.06
CA GLU A 172 -6.50 21.75 -4.70
C GLU A 172 -6.21 21.73 -6.20
N GLU A 173 -5.26 20.89 -6.65
CA GLU A 173 -4.70 20.96 -8.00
C GLU A 173 -5.04 19.77 -8.89
N VAL A 174 -5.33 18.59 -8.32
CA VAL A 174 -5.59 17.40 -9.13
C VAL A 174 -7.05 17.38 -9.57
N ILE A 175 -7.22 17.53 -10.88
CA ILE A 175 -8.53 17.51 -11.55
C ILE A 175 -8.55 16.32 -12.50
N GLN A 176 -9.50 15.40 -12.29
CA GLN A 176 -9.72 14.27 -13.19
C GLN A 176 -10.95 14.50 -14.07
N TYR A 177 -10.88 14.00 -15.31
CA TYR A 177 -11.99 14.08 -16.25
C TYR A 177 -12.50 12.68 -16.58
N ILE A 178 -13.70 12.35 -16.11
CA ILE A 178 -14.37 11.09 -16.41
C ILE A 178 -15.54 11.39 -17.35
N ASN A 179 -15.53 10.80 -18.54
CA ASN A 179 -16.54 11.05 -19.58
C ASN A 179 -16.73 12.56 -19.89
N ASN A 180 -15.61 13.28 -20.04
CA ASN A 180 -15.56 14.74 -20.25
C ASN A 180 -16.19 15.60 -19.14
N LYS A 181 -16.41 15.02 -17.96
CA LYS A 181 -16.87 15.76 -16.78
C LYS A 181 -15.74 15.86 -15.77
N GLU A 182 -15.58 17.06 -15.23
CA GLU A 182 -14.71 17.29 -14.10
C GLU A 182 -15.21 16.50 -12.89
N VAL A 183 -14.34 15.66 -12.33
CA VAL A 183 -14.60 14.90 -11.12
C VAL A 183 -13.54 15.29 -10.10
N LYS A 184 -14.02 15.81 -8.97
CA LYS A 184 -13.16 16.08 -7.82
C LYS A 184 -12.89 14.76 -7.10
N MET A 185 -11.62 14.39 -7.04
CA MET A 185 -11.17 13.19 -6.35
C MET A 185 -11.09 13.42 -4.84
N ASP A 186 -11.46 12.40 -4.07
CA ASP A 186 -11.43 12.41 -2.62
C ASP A 186 -10.12 11.79 -2.13
N TRP A 187 -9.08 12.61 -2.10
CA TRP A 187 -7.77 12.21 -1.61
C TRP A 187 -7.76 12.08 -0.09
N GLU A 188 -7.25 10.97 0.42
CA GLU A 188 -7.17 10.68 1.85
C GLU A 188 -5.82 10.05 2.22
N PRO A 189 -5.36 10.24 3.47
CA PRO A 189 -4.14 9.64 3.95
C PRO A 189 -4.31 8.13 4.21
N ILE A 190 -3.31 7.36 3.80
CA ILE A 190 -3.17 5.94 4.14
C ILE A 190 -1.86 5.76 4.88
N GLY A 191 -1.93 5.22 6.09
CA GLY A 191 -0.75 4.83 6.85
C GLY A 191 -0.27 3.46 6.41
N VAL A 192 1.03 3.32 6.14
CA VAL A 192 1.66 2.06 5.75
C VAL A 192 2.42 1.50 6.95
N PHE A 193 2.19 0.23 7.22
CA PHE A 193 2.72 -0.49 8.38
C PHE A 193 3.26 -1.86 7.96
N CYS A 194 4.03 -2.49 8.84
CA CYS A 194 4.40 -3.91 8.69
C CYS A 194 4.48 -4.59 10.06
N ASP A 195 4.49 -5.92 10.07
CA ASP A 195 4.77 -6.68 11.27
C ASP A 195 6.27 -6.66 11.62
N LYS A 196 6.61 -7.04 12.86
CA LYS A 196 8.01 -7.03 13.36
C LYS A 196 8.97 -7.91 12.53
N TYR A 197 8.51 -9.03 11.97
CA TYR A 197 9.34 -9.92 11.17
C TYR A 197 9.63 -9.29 9.81
N THR A 198 8.61 -8.72 9.16
CA THR A 198 8.79 -7.94 7.92
C THR A 198 9.69 -6.74 8.15
N PHE A 199 9.55 -6.02 9.27
CA PHE A 199 10.41 -4.88 9.59
C PHE A 199 11.89 -5.27 9.67
N ASN A 200 12.22 -6.41 10.29
CA ASN A 200 13.59 -6.91 10.35
C ASN A 200 14.13 -7.25 8.94
N LYS A 201 13.30 -7.86 8.09
CA LYS A 201 13.67 -8.13 6.68
C LYS A 201 13.92 -6.84 5.91
N LEU A 202 13.03 -5.85 6.05
CA LEU A 202 13.19 -4.53 5.44
C LEU A 202 14.50 -3.87 5.88
N ASN A 203 14.79 -3.80 7.18
CA ASN A 203 16.04 -3.19 7.67
C ASN A 203 17.29 -3.88 7.13
N SER A 204 17.24 -5.19 6.88
CA SER A 204 18.37 -5.92 6.29
C SER A 204 18.68 -5.51 4.85
N LEU A 205 17.71 -4.91 4.13
CA LEU A 205 17.93 -4.38 2.78
C LEU A 205 18.70 -3.05 2.77
N LEU A 206 18.80 -2.38 3.92
CA LEU A 206 19.47 -1.08 4.08
C LEU A 206 20.94 -1.20 4.49
N ILE A 207 21.41 -2.42 4.76
CA ILE A 207 22.79 -2.75 5.18
C ILE A 207 23.62 -3.12 3.95
#